data_AF-A0A3A8YSY6-F1
#
_entry.id   AF-A0A3A8YSY6-F1
#
_cell.length_a   1.000
_cell.length_b   1.000
_cell.length_c   1.000
_cell.angle_alpha   90.00
_cell.angle_beta   90.00
_cell.angle_gamma   90.00
#
_symmetry.space_group_name_H-M   'P 1'
#
loop_
_entity.id
_entity.type
_entity.pdbx_description
1 polymer ?
#
loop_
_entity_poly.entity_id
_entity_poly.type
_entity_poly.pdbx_seq_one_letter_code
_entity_poly.pdbx_strand_id
1 'polypeptide(L)'
;MAYSDPFLAHGIDIPPEDREILDRWLEAQPAPVGCAVPKLLSFEESMEYEGFYEDNFRGFPGGESVFFWDTDHISAVVGYYYTGPLKGTVYMLHGPTDISPKFFSLARFADYYRRIIRDHTEDGDPNYENKFWDDIDLNDGQPMTEKETERFHLAAQELIRLWKAEDLREDWYINMGFCVCAVMPDYYAEELIPFLSPKEDEYVLEALCHKLVKAKCTKAVPALGKLAQAEKDGLRLGGWSDSWTARRTHGYLLQLALEET
;
A
#
# COMPACT_ATOMS: atom_id res chain seq x y z
N MET A 1 27.70 -3.24 16.12
CA MET A 1 27.26 -2.30 15.08
C MET A 1 25.77 -2.47 14.99
N ALA A 2 25.01 -1.38 15.04
CA ALA A 2 23.55 -1.46 14.92
C ALA A 2 23.20 -1.94 13.51
N TYR A 3 22.05 -2.60 13.35
CA TYR A 3 21.61 -3.12 12.06
C TYR A 3 21.49 -2.00 11.03
N SER A 4 21.01 -0.84 11.48
CA SER A 4 20.74 0.32 10.61
C SER A 4 22.01 1.08 10.19
N ASP A 5 23.17 0.87 10.84
CA ASP A 5 24.39 1.67 10.60
C ASP A 5 24.87 1.64 9.13
N PRO A 6 24.95 0.49 8.44
CA PRO A 6 25.38 0.45 7.05
C PRO A 6 24.41 1.17 6.10
N PHE A 7 23.10 1.09 6.34
CA PHE A 7 22.09 1.79 5.55
C PHE A 7 22.22 3.31 5.68
N LEU A 8 22.40 3.81 6.91
CA LEU A 8 22.63 5.24 7.18
C LEU A 8 23.90 5.75 6.49
N ALA A 9 24.98 4.95 6.50
CA ALA A 9 26.24 5.30 5.85
C ALA A 9 26.10 5.45 4.32
N HIS A 10 25.07 4.83 3.71
CA HIS A 10 24.75 4.92 2.30
C HIS A 10 23.61 5.92 2.00
N GLY A 11 23.22 6.76 2.96
CA GLY A 11 22.25 7.83 2.76
C GLY A 11 20.79 7.40 2.85
N ILE A 12 20.51 6.17 3.30
CA ILE A 12 19.15 5.69 3.56
C ILE A 12 18.72 6.22 4.93
N ASP A 13 17.93 7.28 4.92
CA ASP A 13 17.55 8.02 6.13
C ASP A 13 16.39 7.36 6.90
N ILE A 14 16.73 6.64 7.96
CA ILE A 14 15.80 5.92 8.84
C ILE A 14 15.65 6.69 10.17
N PRO A 15 14.42 7.11 10.55
CA PRO A 15 14.17 7.81 11.82
C PRO A 15 14.60 7.01 13.05
N PRO A 16 15.03 7.68 14.15
CA PRO A 16 15.45 7.01 15.38
C PRO A 16 14.53 5.91 15.89
N GLU A 17 13.22 6.19 15.91
CA GLU A 17 12.19 5.26 16.37
C GLU A 17 12.11 3.98 15.52
N ASP A 18 12.34 4.08 14.22
CA ASP A 18 12.29 2.94 13.30
C ASP A 18 13.58 2.13 13.40
N ARG A 19 14.74 2.77 13.60
CA ARG A 19 16.02 2.08 13.84
C ARG A 19 15.95 1.18 15.06
N GLU A 20 15.37 1.67 16.16
CA GLU A 20 15.17 0.87 17.38
C GLU A 20 14.28 -0.36 17.16
N ILE A 21 13.36 -0.31 16.20
CA ILE A 21 12.53 -1.45 15.82
C ILE A 21 13.35 -2.45 15.01
N LEU A 22 14.09 -1.98 14.01
CA LEU A 22 14.94 -2.84 13.16
C LEU A 22 16.04 -3.53 13.96
N ASP A 23 16.73 -2.80 14.83
CA ASP A 23 17.80 -3.34 15.67
C ASP A 23 17.26 -4.45 16.61
N ARG A 24 16.07 -4.26 17.19
CA ARG A 24 15.40 -5.30 18.00
C ARG A 24 14.87 -6.46 17.17
N TRP A 25 14.54 -6.23 15.90
CA TRP A 25 14.07 -7.28 15.00
C TRP A 25 15.19 -8.27 14.70
N LEU A 26 16.41 -7.79 14.49
CA LEU A 26 17.59 -8.63 14.32
C LEU A 26 17.82 -9.56 15.52
N GLU A 27 17.46 -9.10 16.73
CA GLU A 27 17.58 -9.86 17.97
C GLU A 27 16.41 -10.83 18.21
N ALA A 28 15.33 -10.74 17.44
CA ALA A 28 14.16 -11.59 17.59
C ALA A 28 14.39 -13.02 17.06
N GLN A 29 13.63 -14.00 17.58
CA GLN A 29 13.71 -15.37 17.09
C GLN A 29 13.40 -15.41 15.58
N PRO A 30 14.22 -16.12 14.77
CA PRO A 30 13.97 -16.25 13.34
C PRO A 30 12.64 -16.97 13.11
N ALA A 31 12.01 -16.70 11.96
CA ALA A 31 10.83 -17.43 11.55
C ALA A 31 11.13 -18.95 11.54
N PRO A 32 10.14 -19.80 11.87
CA PRO A 32 10.30 -21.26 11.80
C PRO A 32 10.77 -21.71 10.42
N VAL A 33 11.55 -22.79 10.36
CA VAL A 33 12.03 -23.37 9.10
C VAL A 33 10.85 -23.81 8.23
N GLY A 34 10.85 -23.43 6.95
CA GLY A 34 9.79 -23.76 5.99
C GLY A 34 8.60 -22.81 5.98
N CYS A 35 8.73 -21.66 6.65
CA CYS A 35 7.73 -20.62 6.74
C CYS A 35 8.02 -19.54 5.68
N ALA A 36 7.10 -19.21 4.77
CA ALA A 36 7.30 -18.10 3.82
C ALA A 36 7.05 -16.71 4.45
N VAL A 37 7.62 -16.49 5.64
CA VAL A 37 7.67 -15.17 6.26
C VAL A 37 8.93 -14.44 5.84
N PRO A 38 8.81 -13.11 5.66
CA PRO A 38 9.97 -12.28 5.39
C PRO A 38 11.02 -12.37 6.50
N LYS A 39 12.23 -12.81 6.14
CA LYS A 39 13.43 -12.66 6.99
C LYS A 39 13.99 -11.25 6.81
N LEU A 40 14.55 -10.69 7.88
CA LEU A 40 15.27 -9.41 7.80
C LEU A 40 16.57 -9.63 7.01
N LEU A 41 16.77 -8.84 5.94
CA LEU A 41 17.95 -8.87 5.09
C LEU A 41 19.11 -8.11 5.75
N SER A 42 20.33 -8.61 5.60
CA SER A 42 21.54 -7.81 5.79
C SER A 42 21.61 -6.68 4.77
N PHE A 43 22.51 -5.71 5.01
CA PHE A 43 22.75 -4.64 4.05
C PHE A 43 23.23 -5.20 2.71
N GLU A 44 24.15 -6.16 2.73
CA GLU A 44 24.67 -6.79 1.52
C GLU A 44 23.57 -7.50 0.72
N GLU A 45 22.70 -8.27 1.38
CA GLU A 45 21.54 -8.92 0.73
C GLU A 45 20.55 -7.89 0.16
N SER A 46 20.28 -6.80 0.89
CA SER A 46 19.42 -5.72 0.40
C SER A 46 19.98 -5.08 -0.88
N MET A 47 21.30 -4.88 -0.95
CA MET A 47 21.94 -4.27 -2.12
C MET A 47 21.98 -5.20 -3.35
N GLU A 48 21.71 -6.50 -3.21
CA GLU A 48 21.52 -7.38 -4.37
C GLU A 48 20.32 -6.96 -5.24
N TYR A 49 19.40 -6.15 -4.69
CA TYR A 49 18.24 -5.59 -5.39
C TYR A 49 18.48 -4.19 -5.99
N GLU A 50 19.73 -3.70 -6.06
CA GLU A 50 20.04 -2.35 -6.58
C GLU A 50 19.40 -2.08 -7.95
N GLY A 51 19.45 -3.05 -8.88
CA GLY A 51 18.81 -2.91 -10.19
C GLY A 51 17.29 -2.72 -10.09
N PHE A 52 16.62 -3.41 -9.16
CA PHE A 52 15.19 -3.21 -8.91
C PHE A 52 14.92 -1.82 -8.35
N TYR A 53 15.77 -1.32 -7.45
CA TYR A 53 15.64 0.01 -6.88
C TYR A 53 15.78 1.11 -7.93
N GLU A 54 16.75 0.98 -8.83
CA GLU A 54 16.96 1.90 -9.95
C GLU A 54 15.75 1.91 -10.91
N ASP A 55 15.20 0.74 -11.24
CA ASP A 55 14.12 0.65 -12.21
C ASP A 55 12.76 1.15 -11.67
N ASN A 56 12.51 0.97 -10.36
CA ASN A 56 11.18 1.16 -9.76
C ASN A 56 11.08 2.32 -8.76
N PHE A 57 12.14 2.63 -8.00
CA PHE A 57 12.08 3.60 -6.89
C PHE A 57 12.95 4.83 -7.11
N ARG A 58 14.03 4.73 -7.88
CA ARG A 58 14.91 5.87 -8.14
C ARG A 58 14.16 6.94 -8.94
N GLY A 59 13.93 8.09 -8.30
CA GLY A 59 13.15 9.19 -8.87
C GLY A 59 11.62 8.99 -8.84
N PHE A 60 11.12 7.92 -8.20
CA PHE A 60 9.69 7.73 -8.00
C PHE A 60 9.12 8.87 -7.15
N PRO A 61 8.05 9.58 -7.58
CA PRO A 61 7.57 10.76 -6.86
C PRO A 61 7.06 10.49 -5.44
N GLY A 62 6.60 9.26 -5.16
CA GLY A 62 6.15 8.87 -3.82
C GLY A 62 7.30 8.73 -2.81
N GLY A 63 8.53 8.56 -3.28
CA GLY A 63 9.73 8.40 -2.47
C GLY A 63 10.57 7.21 -2.90
N GLU A 64 11.87 7.28 -2.60
CA GLU A 64 12.78 6.14 -2.71
C GLU A 64 12.53 5.13 -1.58
N SER A 65 12.79 3.86 -1.88
CA SER A 65 12.56 2.73 -0.98
C SER A 65 13.74 1.76 -0.96
N VAL A 66 13.85 1.01 0.13
CA VAL A 66 14.78 -0.12 0.30
C VAL A 66 14.01 -1.36 0.77
N PHE A 67 14.45 -2.54 0.36
CA PHE A 67 13.94 -3.79 0.93
C PHE A 67 14.69 -4.12 2.21
N PHE A 68 13.95 -4.25 3.29
CA PHE A 68 14.49 -4.76 4.55
C PHE A 68 14.14 -6.23 4.76
N TRP A 69 13.16 -6.77 4.05
CA TRP A 69 12.83 -8.18 4.17
C TRP A 69 12.55 -8.87 2.84
N ASP A 70 12.89 -10.16 2.79
CA ASP A 70 12.64 -11.06 1.66
C ASP A 70 12.27 -12.46 2.14
N THR A 71 11.72 -13.27 1.25
CA THR A 71 11.44 -14.69 1.44
C THR A 71 12.30 -15.53 0.52
N ASP A 72 12.96 -16.56 1.07
CA ASP A 72 13.93 -17.37 0.31
C ASP A 72 13.30 -18.13 -0.90
N HIS A 73 11.96 -18.20 -1.03
CA HIS A 73 11.28 -19.15 -1.93
C HIS A 73 10.05 -18.67 -2.72
N ILE A 74 9.44 -17.51 -2.43
CA ILE A 74 8.17 -17.10 -3.08
C ILE A 74 8.26 -15.78 -3.85
N SER A 75 9.47 -15.25 -4.09
CA SER A 75 9.67 -13.96 -4.78
C SER A 75 8.81 -12.83 -4.16
N ALA A 76 8.85 -12.73 -2.83
CA ALA A 76 8.08 -11.76 -2.07
C ALA A 76 8.97 -10.96 -1.12
N VAL A 77 8.85 -9.63 -1.19
CA VAL A 77 9.69 -8.69 -0.44
C VAL A 77 8.83 -7.68 0.31
N VAL A 78 9.39 -7.15 1.39
CA VAL A 78 8.80 -6.04 2.16
C VAL A 78 9.75 -4.85 2.11
N GLY A 79 9.22 -3.72 1.65
CA GLY A 79 9.99 -2.51 1.46
C GLY A 79 9.56 -1.37 2.36
N TYR A 80 10.51 -0.45 2.59
CA TYR A 80 10.37 0.71 3.44
C TYR A 80 10.73 1.97 2.67
N TYR A 81 9.79 2.90 2.59
CA TYR A 81 10.03 4.21 2.01
C TYR A 81 10.87 5.07 2.96
N TYR A 82 12.04 5.53 2.51
CA TYR A 82 12.94 6.35 3.35
C TYR A 82 13.01 7.82 2.92
N THR A 83 12.35 8.19 1.81
CA THR A 83 12.18 9.59 1.38
C THR A 83 10.76 9.87 0.87
N GLY A 84 10.49 11.11 0.48
CA GLY A 84 9.24 11.51 -0.17
C GLY A 84 8.00 11.53 0.74
N PRO A 85 6.81 11.75 0.16
CA PRO A 85 5.54 11.76 0.90
C PRO A 85 5.22 10.44 1.64
N LEU A 86 5.74 9.32 1.13
CA LEU A 86 5.52 7.99 1.70
C LEU A 86 6.56 7.60 2.77
N LYS A 87 7.54 8.45 3.07
CA LYS A 87 8.60 8.16 4.05
C LYS A 87 8.02 7.58 5.35
N GLY A 88 8.61 6.48 5.83
CA GLY A 88 8.22 5.80 7.06
C GLY A 88 7.09 4.78 6.90
N THR A 89 6.54 4.60 5.70
CA THR A 89 5.52 3.58 5.42
C THR A 89 6.15 2.29 4.87
N VAL A 90 5.40 1.19 4.97
CA VAL A 90 5.84 -0.14 4.56
C VAL A 90 4.88 -0.69 3.52
N TYR A 91 5.41 -1.23 2.42
CA TYR A 91 4.64 -1.95 1.40
C TYR A 91 5.14 -3.39 1.28
N MET A 92 4.30 -4.23 0.70
CA MET A 92 4.54 -5.65 0.53
C MET A 92 4.34 -5.98 -0.94
N LEU A 93 5.34 -6.63 -1.54
CA LEU A 93 5.35 -6.97 -2.94
C LEU A 93 5.35 -8.50 -3.06
N HIS A 94 4.25 -9.04 -3.58
CA HIS A 94 4.09 -10.45 -3.91
C HIS A 94 3.33 -10.52 -5.24
N GLY A 95 4.05 -10.67 -6.35
CA GLY A 95 3.48 -10.60 -7.71
C GLY A 95 3.55 -9.20 -8.35
N PRO A 96 2.47 -8.66 -8.94
CA PRO A 96 2.51 -7.40 -9.70
C PRO A 96 3.01 -6.23 -8.86
N THR A 97 3.64 -5.24 -9.52
CA THR A 97 4.30 -4.08 -8.91
C THR A 97 3.32 -3.04 -8.33
N ASP A 98 2.48 -3.45 -7.37
CA ASP A 98 1.76 -2.54 -6.48
C ASP A 98 2.69 -2.15 -5.32
N ILE A 99 3.27 -0.96 -5.40
CA ILE A 99 4.17 -0.42 -4.37
C ILE A 99 3.44 0.47 -3.36
N SER A 100 2.10 0.42 -3.33
CA SER A 100 1.33 1.19 -2.35
C SER A 100 1.54 0.68 -0.91
N PRO A 101 1.59 1.59 0.08
CA PRO A 101 1.74 1.18 1.47
C PRO A 101 0.65 0.22 1.94
N LYS A 102 1.05 -0.84 2.63
CA LYS A 102 0.16 -1.73 3.40
C LYS A 102 0.17 -1.39 4.89
N PHE A 103 1.21 -0.74 5.40
CA PHE A 103 1.28 -0.23 6.77
C PHE A 103 1.75 1.22 6.82
N PHE A 104 1.15 1.98 7.72
CA PHE A 104 1.44 3.41 7.90
C PHE A 104 2.71 3.71 8.71
N SER A 105 3.26 2.70 9.37
CA SER A 105 4.52 2.79 10.10
C SER A 105 5.19 1.42 10.22
N LEU A 106 6.50 1.43 10.41
CA LEU A 106 7.25 0.22 10.74
C LEU A 106 6.77 -0.42 12.05
N ALA A 107 6.36 0.39 13.03
CA ALA A 107 5.82 -0.10 14.30
C ALA A 107 4.58 -0.99 14.08
N ARG A 108 3.63 -0.55 13.24
CA ARG A 108 2.42 -1.33 12.94
C ARG A 108 2.73 -2.61 12.17
N PHE A 109 3.68 -2.56 11.24
CA PHE A 109 4.16 -3.77 10.57
C PHE A 109 4.81 -4.75 11.55
N ALA A 110 5.64 -4.27 12.49
CA ALA A 110 6.28 -5.10 13.50
C ALA A 110 5.27 -5.78 14.43
N ASP A 111 4.22 -5.07 14.84
CA ASP A 111 3.15 -5.63 15.67
C ASP A 111 2.34 -6.69 14.91
N TYR A 112 2.00 -6.42 13.65
CA TYR A 112 1.36 -7.39 12.75
C TYR A 112 2.21 -8.65 12.60
N TYR A 113 3.49 -8.50 12.24
CA TYR A 113 4.43 -9.61 12.07
C TYR A 113 4.51 -10.50 13.31
N ARG A 114 4.68 -9.89 14.49
CA ARG A 114 4.76 -10.65 15.76
C ARG A 114 3.47 -11.41 16.06
N ARG A 115 2.31 -10.80 15.78
CA ARG A 115 1.01 -11.46 15.94
C ARG A 115 0.91 -12.69 15.06
N ILE A 116 1.24 -12.55 13.77
CA ILE A 116 1.18 -13.65 12.81
C ILE A 116 2.11 -14.80 13.23
N ILE A 117 3.35 -14.51 13.64
CA ILE A 117 4.29 -15.53 14.14
C ILE A 117 3.74 -16.26 15.37
N ARG A 118 3.16 -15.54 16.34
CA ARG A 118 2.55 -16.16 17.52
C ARG A 118 1.41 -17.09 17.13
N ASP A 119 0.48 -16.61 16.31
CA ASP A 119 -0.72 -17.37 15.91
C ASP A 119 -0.31 -18.67 15.16
N HIS A 120 0.76 -18.63 14.36
CA HIS A 120 1.33 -19.83 13.76
C HIS A 120 1.87 -20.83 14.78
N THR A 121 2.67 -20.35 15.74
CA THR A 121 3.28 -21.22 16.75
C THR A 121 2.26 -21.88 17.69
N GLU A 122 1.13 -21.21 17.94
CA GLU A 122 0.09 -21.69 18.86
C GLU A 122 -0.93 -22.61 18.16
N ASP A 123 -1.36 -22.28 16.93
CA ASP A 123 -2.48 -22.95 16.27
C ASP A 123 -2.09 -23.92 15.13
N GLY A 124 -0.83 -23.88 14.65
CA GLY A 124 -0.35 -24.74 13.57
C GLY A 124 -1.10 -24.55 12.24
N ASP A 125 -1.60 -23.33 11.99
CA ASP A 125 -2.44 -23.01 10.84
C ASP A 125 -1.70 -23.23 9.50
N PRO A 126 -2.22 -24.09 8.60
CA PRO A 126 -1.61 -24.36 7.30
C PRO A 126 -1.80 -23.23 6.26
N ASN A 127 -2.69 -22.25 6.48
CA ASN A 127 -2.96 -21.12 5.55
C ASN A 127 -2.12 -19.88 5.85
N TYR A 128 -1.00 -20.08 6.52
CA TYR A 128 -0.18 -19.03 7.08
C TYR A 128 0.38 -18.03 6.05
N GLU A 129 0.83 -18.53 4.90
CA GLU A 129 1.37 -17.69 3.81
C GLU A 129 0.29 -16.79 3.22
N ASN A 130 -0.90 -17.35 3.00
CA ASN A 130 -2.05 -16.58 2.51
C ASN A 130 -2.43 -15.46 3.49
N LYS A 131 -2.41 -15.73 4.81
CA LYS A 131 -2.69 -14.69 5.82
C LYS A 131 -1.65 -13.58 5.83
N PHE A 132 -0.39 -13.93 5.58
CA PHE A 132 0.71 -12.97 5.61
C PHE A 132 0.82 -12.15 4.32
N TRP A 133 0.49 -12.71 3.15
CA TRP A 133 0.72 -12.05 1.86
C TRP A 133 -0.55 -11.64 1.12
N ASP A 134 -1.60 -12.44 1.20
CA ASP A 134 -2.76 -12.31 0.31
C ASP A 134 -4.02 -11.77 1.02
N ASP A 135 -4.16 -12.00 2.33
CA ASP A 135 -5.31 -11.62 3.16
C ASP A 135 -4.96 -10.50 4.16
N ILE A 136 -4.15 -9.54 3.71
CA ILE A 136 -3.75 -8.39 4.54
C ILE A 136 -4.69 -7.22 4.29
N ASP A 137 -5.50 -6.89 5.29
CA ASP A 137 -6.18 -5.61 5.30
C ASP A 137 -5.18 -4.47 5.42
N LEU A 138 -5.41 -3.36 4.68
CA LEU A 138 -4.62 -2.14 4.84
C LEU A 138 -4.52 -1.78 6.32
N ASN A 139 -3.28 -1.73 6.80
CA ASN A 139 -2.92 -1.39 8.16
C ASN A 139 -3.58 -2.34 9.20
N ASP A 140 -3.75 -3.61 8.82
CA ASP A 140 -4.33 -4.66 9.66
C ASP A 140 -5.71 -4.29 10.23
N GLY A 141 -6.50 -3.56 9.42
CA GLY A 141 -7.83 -3.08 9.80
C GLY A 141 -7.82 -2.00 10.91
N GLN A 142 -6.66 -1.60 11.42
CA GLN A 142 -6.58 -0.59 12.47
C GLN A 142 -6.86 0.80 11.90
N PRO A 143 -7.64 1.65 12.60
CA PRO A 143 -7.88 3.01 12.16
C PRO A 143 -6.60 3.87 12.25
N MET A 144 -6.57 4.94 11.46
CA MET A 144 -5.57 6.00 11.63
C MET A 144 -5.83 6.73 12.96
N THR A 145 -4.74 7.09 13.64
CA THR A 145 -4.78 8.10 14.72
C THR A 145 -5.00 9.49 14.13
N GLU A 146 -5.33 10.48 14.96
CA GLU A 146 -5.48 11.89 14.52
C GLU A 146 -4.19 12.41 13.87
N LYS A 147 -3.04 12.14 14.49
CA LYS A 147 -1.72 12.54 13.96
C LYS A 147 -1.41 11.88 12.60
N GLU A 148 -1.75 10.60 12.46
CA GLU A 148 -1.59 9.90 11.18
C GLU A 148 -2.55 10.46 10.13
N THR A 149 -3.79 10.76 10.51
CA THR A 149 -4.80 11.34 9.62
C THR A 149 -4.31 12.66 9.03
N GLU A 150 -3.79 13.57 9.85
CA GLU A 150 -3.24 14.85 9.38
C GLU A 150 -2.01 14.64 8.48
N ARG A 151 -1.06 13.82 8.93
CA ARG A 151 0.15 13.51 8.15
C ARG A 151 -0.19 12.92 6.78
N PHE A 152 -1.07 11.93 6.73
CA PHE A 152 -1.39 11.24 5.49
C PHE A 152 -2.35 12.01 4.60
N HIS A 153 -3.17 12.91 5.14
CA HIS A 153 -3.88 13.86 4.30
C HIS A 153 -2.90 14.77 3.56
N LEU A 154 -1.89 15.32 4.24
CA LEU A 154 -0.84 16.12 3.61
C LEU A 154 -0.03 15.31 2.59
N ALA A 155 0.33 14.07 2.91
CA ALA A 155 1.01 13.18 1.98
C ALA A 155 0.14 12.90 0.73
N ALA A 156 -1.15 12.62 0.92
CA ALA A 156 -2.08 12.38 -0.19
C ALA A 156 -2.23 13.62 -1.09
N GLN A 157 -2.30 14.82 -0.52
CA GLN A 157 -2.33 16.07 -1.31
C GLN A 157 -1.09 16.25 -2.16
N GLU A 158 0.09 15.99 -1.59
CA GLU A 158 1.34 16.11 -2.32
C GLU A 158 1.44 15.04 -3.42
N LEU A 159 1.04 13.80 -3.14
CA LEU A 159 0.96 12.75 -4.15
C LEU A 159 -0.03 13.10 -5.27
N ILE A 160 -1.22 13.64 -4.95
CA ILE A 160 -2.19 14.13 -5.93
C ILE A 160 -1.59 15.23 -6.82
N ARG A 161 -0.83 16.16 -6.22
CA ARG A 161 -0.15 17.23 -6.95
C ARG A 161 0.89 16.66 -7.93
N LEU A 162 1.67 15.67 -7.49
CA LEU A 162 2.70 15.00 -8.29
C LEU A 162 2.08 14.09 -9.37
N TRP A 163 0.96 13.45 -9.08
CA TRP A 163 0.25 12.55 -9.99
C TRP A 163 -0.28 13.28 -11.24
N LYS A 164 -0.62 14.56 -11.11
CA LYS A 164 -1.05 15.42 -12.22
C LYS A 164 0.09 15.90 -13.15
N ALA A 165 1.33 15.49 -12.91
CA ALA A 165 2.44 15.84 -13.79
C ALA A 165 2.31 15.11 -15.15
N GLU A 166 2.52 15.83 -16.25
CA GLU A 166 2.23 15.35 -17.62
C GLU A 166 3.18 14.24 -18.12
N ASP A 167 4.29 13.97 -17.43
CA ASP A 167 5.40 13.13 -17.92
C ASP A 167 5.69 11.89 -17.03
N LEU A 168 4.71 11.39 -16.28
CA LEU A 168 4.92 10.16 -15.51
C LEU A 168 4.95 8.94 -16.44
N ARG A 169 5.89 8.02 -16.17
CA ARG A 169 5.85 6.66 -16.73
C ARG A 169 4.52 6.02 -16.35
N GLU A 170 3.95 5.20 -17.23
CA GLU A 170 2.64 4.57 -17.05
C GLU A 170 2.54 3.76 -15.73
N ASP A 171 3.56 2.97 -15.43
CA ASP A 171 3.67 2.20 -14.19
C ASP A 171 3.71 3.07 -12.93
N TRP A 172 4.42 4.20 -13.00
CA TRP A 172 4.46 5.18 -11.92
C TRP A 172 3.13 5.92 -11.78
N TYR A 173 2.48 6.27 -12.88
CA TYR A 173 1.16 6.90 -12.85
C TYR A 173 0.14 6.02 -12.13
N ILE A 174 0.08 4.73 -12.46
CA ILE A 174 -0.82 3.77 -11.82
C ILE A 174 -0.49 3.66 -10.33
N ASN A 175 0.79 3.48 -9.99
CA ASN A 175 1.23 3.36 -8.60
C ASN A 175 1.00 4.64 -7.77
N MET A 176 1.06 5.82 -8.37
CA MET A 176 0.67 7.06 -7.70
C MET A 176 -0.81 7.03 -7.32
N GLY A 177 -1.69 6.57 -8.21
CA GLY A 177 -3.11 6.35 -7.91
C GLY A 177 -3.32 5.36 -6.75
N PHE A 178 -2.59 4.23 -6.75
CA PHE A 178 -2.66 3.27 -5.65
C PHE A 178 -2.16 3.84 -4.32
N CYS A 179 -1.01 4.52 -4.33
CA CYS A 179 -0.43 5.16 -3.16
C CYS A 179 -1.38 6.21 -2.55
N VAL A 180 -2.00 7.06 -3.39
CA VAL A 180 -3.01 8.02 -2.97
C VAL A 180 -4.20 7.32 -2.30
N CYS A 181 -4.75 6.28 -2.92
CA CYS A 181 -5.87 5.52 -2.36
C CYS A 181 -5.51 4.84 -1.02
N ALA A 182 -4.29 4.33 -0.89
CA ALA A 182 -3.80 3.70 0.33
C ALA A 182 -3.66 4.69 1.49
N VAL A 183 -3.09 5.88 1.25
CA VAL A 183 -2.80 6.83 2.33
C VAL A 183 -3.90 7.87 2.56
N MET A 184 -4.81 8.12 1.61
CA MET A 184 -5.90 9.09 1.81
C MET A 184 -6.75 8.69 3.03
N PRO A 185 -6.94 9.54 4.05
CA PRO A 185 -7.85 9.19 5.15
C PRO A 185 -9.30 9.10 4.64
N ASP A 186 -10.09 8.17 5.19
CA ASP A 186 -11.46 7.91 4.72
C ASP A 186 -12.36 9.17 4.78
N TYR A 187 -12.18 10.01 5.79
CA TYR A 187 -12.91 11.28 5.93
C TYR A 187 -12.67 12.27 4.76
N TYR A 188 -11.51 12.20 4.11
CA TYR A 188 -11.13 13.04 2.98
C TYR A 188 -11.30 12.34 1.62
N ALA A 189 -11.90 11.14 1.58
CA ALA A 189 -12.04 10.37 0.34
C ALA A 189 -12.85 11.09 -0.76
N GLU A 190 -13.68 12.08 -0.39
CA GLU A 190 -14.40 12.90 -1.36
C GLU A 190 -13.49 13.68 -2.32
N GLU A 191 -12.25 13.95 -1.90
CA GLU A 191 -11.26 14.65 -2.73
C GLU A 191 -10.78 13.81 -3.92
N LEU A 192 -11.07 12.51 -3.90
CA LEU A 192 -10.77 11.59 -4.99
C LEU A 192 -11.84 11.59 -6.10
N ILE A 193 -13.03 12.17 -5.86
CA ILE A 193 -14.14 12.22 -6.82
C ILE A 193 -13.73 12.80 -8.20
N PRO A 194 -12.89 13.86 -8.29
CA PRO A 194 -12.46 14.40 -9.58
C PRO A 194 -11.72 13.40 -10.50
N PHE A 195 -11.16 12.32 -9.93
CA PHE A 195 -10.45 11.28 -10.68
C PHE A 195 -11.37 10.18 -11.19
N LEU A 196 -12.66 10.17 -10.80
CA LEU A 196 -13.66 9.24 -11.34
C LEU A 196 -14.07 9.64 -12.77
N SER A 197 -13.20 9.32 -13.73
CA SER A 197 -13.35 9.65 -15.15
C SER A 197 -13.22 8.39 -16.00
N PRO A 198 -14.05 8.18 -17.03
CA PRO A 198 -13.87 7.07 -17.98
C PRO A 198 -12.56 7.11 -18.78
N LYS A 199 -11.77 8.19 -18.67
CA LYS A 199 -10.44 8.33 -19.28
C LYS A 199 -9.30 7.96 -18.34
N GLU A 200 -9.61 7.71 -17.08
CA GLU A 200 -8.63 7.27 -16.09
C GLU A 200 -8.25 5.81 -16.34
N ASP A 201 -7.08 5.43 -15.84
CA ASP A 201 -6.59 4.04 -15.89
C ASP A 201 -7.56 3.07 -15.20
N GLU A 202 -7.76 1.89 -15.79
CA GLU A 202 -8.75 0.91 -15.34
C GLU A 202 -8.46 0.31 -13.96
N TYR A 203 -7.19 0.17 -13.59
CA TYR A 203 -6.78 -0.32 -12.28
C TYR A 203 -6.87 0.77 -11.23
N VAL A 204 -6.50 2.00 -11.60
CA VAL A 204 -6.68 3.17 -10.74
C VAL A 204 -8.16 3.38 -10.41
N LEU A 205 -9.05 3.28 -11.40
CA LEU A 205 -10.49 3.39 -11.21
C LEU A 205 -11.04 2.32 -10.26
N GLU A 206 -10.53 1.10 -10.32
CA GLU A 206 -10.88 0.04 -9.38
C GLU A 206 -10.45 0.41 -7.94
N ALA A 207 -9.21 0.86 -7.76
CA ALA A 207 -8.70 1.29 -6.45
C ALA A 207 -9.51 2.46 -5.88
N LEU A 208 -9.86 3.46 -6.70
CA LEU A 208 -10.72 4.58 -6.34
C LEU A 208 -12.12 4.10 -5.90
N CYS A 209 -12.72 3.16 -6.64
CA CYS A 209 -14.00 2.58 -6.29
C CYS A 209 -13.96 1.89 -4.91
N HIS A 210 -12.95 1.05 -4.67
CA HIS A 210 -12.78 0.37 -3.38
C HIS A 210 -12.57 1.36 -2.24
N LYS A 211 -11.76 2.41 -2.45
CA LYS A 211 -11.54 3.45 -1.46
C LYS A 211 -12.82 4.17 -1.07
N LEU A 212 -13.63 4.57 -2.05
CA LEU A 212 -14.88 5.30 -1.81
C LEU A 212 -15.94 4.44 -1.10
N VAL A 213 -15.99 3.13 -1.41
CA VAL A 213 -16.84 2.16 -0.68
C VAL A 213 -16.39 2.05 0.77
N LYS A 214 -15.09 1.83 1.02
CA LYS A 214 -14.52 1.73 2.37
C LYS A 214 -14.84 2.98 3.20
N ALA A 215 -14.67 4.16 2.58
CA ALA A 215 -14.98 5.44 3.20
C ALA A 215 -16.48 5.76 3.31
N LYS A 216 -17.36 4.93 2.75
CA LYS A 216 -18.81 5.17 2.65
C LYS A 216 -19.15 6.56 2.09
N CYS A 217 -18.42 6.99 1.06
CA CYS A 217 -18.51 8.35 0.52
C CYS A 217 -19.75 8.52 -0.38
N THR A 218 -20.93 8.74 0.21
CA THR A 218 -22.21 8.91 -0.52
C THR A 218 -22.21 10.09 -1.50
N LYS A 219 -21.39 11.11 -1.27
CA LYS A 219 -21.19 12.24 -2.21
C LYS A 219 -20.63 11.82 -3.57
N ALA A 220 -19.98 10.65 -3.68
CA ALA A 220 -19.45 10.14 -4.94
C ALA A 220 -20.52 9.56 -5.89
N VAL A 221 -21.75 9.31 -5.40
CA VAL A 221 -22.84 8.68 -6.16
C VAL A 221 -23.04 9.29 -7.56
N PRO A 222 -23.11 10.63 -7.74
CA PRO A 222 -23.33 11.20 -9.08
C PRO A 222 -22.19 10.91 -10.07
N ALA A 223 -20.93 10.91 -9.60
CA ALA A 223 -19.76 10.61 -10.44
C ALA A 223 -19.72 9.12 -10.78
N LEU A 224 -19.96 8.25 -9.78
CA LEU A 224 -20.04 6.81 -9.97
C LEU A 224 -21.20 6.39 -10.88
N GLY A 225 -22.31 7.13 -10.91
CA GLY A 225 -23.41 6.87 -11.83
C GLY A 225 -22.99 7.04 -13.30
N LYS A 226 -22.15 8.04 -13.59
CA LYS A 226 -21.57 8.24 -14.93
C LYS A 226 -20.58 7.12 -15.28
N LEU A 227 -19.73 6.74 -14.33
CA LEU A 227 -18.75 5.67 -14.53
C LEU A 227 -19.43 4.31 -14.71
N ALA A 228 -20.46 4.03 -13.93
CA ALA A 228 -21.29 2.83 -14.04
C ALA A 228 -22.02 2.74 -15.39
N GLN A 229 -22.40 3.88 -15.98
CA GLN A 229 -22.93 3.91 -17.33
C GLN A 229 -21.83 3.60 -18.37
N ALA A 230 -20.64 4.19 -18.22
CA ALA A 230 -19.51 3.87 -19.09
C ALA A 230 -19.12 2.38 -19.02
N GLU A 231 -19.18 1.76 -17.83
CA GLU A 231 -18.96 0.32 -17.63
C GLU A 231 -20.01 -0.53 -18.37
N LYS A 232 -21.29 -0.11 -18.37
CA LYS A 232 -22.33 -0.77 -19.20
C LYS A 232 -22.06 -0.64 -20.69
N ASP A 233 -21.46 0.46 -21.11
CA ASP A 233 -21.18 0.77 -22.51
C ASP A 233 -19.84 0.18 -23.00
N GLY A 234 -19.12 -0.55 -22.12
CA GLY A 234 -17.95 -1.37 -22.48
C GLY A 234 -16.64 -1.00 -21.81
N LEU A 235 -16.60 0.02 -20.92
CA LEU A 235 -15.44 0.29 -20.07
C LEU A 235 -15.21 -0.91 -19.14
N ARG A 236 -13.95 -1.33 -18.98
CA ARG A 236 -13.56 -2.38 -18.05
C ARG A 236 -12.70 -1.76 -16.95
N LEU A 237 -13.11 -1.92 -15.70
CA LEU A 237 -12.29 -1.65 -14.52
C LEU A 237 -11.67 -2.96 -14.05
N GLY A 238 -10.39 -2.92 -13.66
CA GLY A 238 -9.62 -4.09 -13.21
C GLY A 238 -9.16 -5.03 -14.34
N GLY A 239 -9.22 -4.58 -15.60
CA GLY A 239 -8.71 -5.33 -16.75
C GLY A 239 -9.67 -6.37 -17.35
N TRP A 240 -9.18 -7.61 -17.50
CA TRP A 240 -9.72 -8.57 -18.49
C TRP A 240 -11.05 -9.27 -18.13
N SER A 241 -11.67 -8.97 -16.98
CA SER A 241 -12.90 -9.65 -16.53
C SER A 241 -14.19 -8.88 -16.82
N ASP A 242 -15.34 -9.54 -16.65
CA ASP A 242 -16.65 -8.88 -16.66
C ASP A 242 -16.65 -7.80 -15.57
N SER A 243 -16.51 -6.54 -15.97
CA SER A 243 -16.37 -5.44 -15.03
C SER A 243 -17.73 -4.99 -14.50
N TRP A 244 -17.92 -5.13 -13.19
CA TRP A 244 -19.14 -4.75 -12.45
C TRP A 244 -18.79 -3.81 -11.28
N THR A 245 -17.54 -3.39 -11.17
CA THR A 245 -16.99 -2.67 -10.03
C THR A 245 -17.67 -1.31 -9.88
N ALA A 246 -17.72 -0.51 -10.94
CA ALA A 246 -18.35 0.81 -10.88
C ALA A 246 -19.86 0.70 -10.60
N ARG A 247 -20.54 -0.27 -11.22
CA ARG A 247 -21.98 -0.52 -10.99
C ARG A 247 -22.28 -0.97 -9.56
N ARG A 248 -21.49 -1.90 -9.00
CA ARG A 248 -21.65 -2.38 -7.62
C ARG A 248 -21.39 -1.26 -6.62
N THR A 249 -20.30 -0.52 -6.81
CA THR A 249 -19.94 0.62 -5.98
C THR A 249 -21.01 1.71 -6.00
N HIS A 250 -21.52 2.06 -7.19
CA HIS A 250 -22.64 3.00 -7.32
C HIS A 250 -23.89 2.51 -6.58
N GLY A 251 -24.28 1.25 -6.77
CA GLY A 251 -25.45 0.66 -6.12
C GLY A 251 -25.35 0.67 -4.59
N TYR A 252 -24.20 0.27 -4.05
CA TYR A 252 -23.94 0.26 -2.61
C TYR A 252 -24.03 1.66 -1.99
N LEU A 253 -23.32 2.63 -2.56
CA LEU A 253 -23.31 4.00 -2.02
C LEU A 253 -24.65 4.73 -2.22
N LEU A 254 -25.39 4.42 -3.28
CA LEU A 254 -26.75 4.92 -3.47
C LEU A 254 -27.70 4.39 -2.40
N GLN A 255 -27.60 3.10 -2.06
CA GLN A 255 -28.40 2.53 -0.98
C GLN A 255 -28.11 3.22 0.35
N LEU A 256 -26.84 3.39 0.71
CA LEU A 256 -26.47 4.12 1.94
C LEU A 256 -27.03 5.55 1.95
N ALA A 257 -26.92 6.28 0.84
CA ALA A 257 -27.44 7.64 0.73
C ALA A 257 -28.96 7.72 0.93
N LEU A 258 -29.71 6.68 0.53
CA LEU A 258 -31.16 6.59 0.71
C LEU A 258 -31.56 6.19 2.14
N GLU A 259 -30.68 5.49 2.88
CA GLU A 259 -30.91 5.12 4.28
C GLU A 259 -30.61 6.28 5.25
N GLU A 260 -29.85 7.29 4.81
CA GLU A 260 -29.52 8.50 5.57
C GLU A 260 -30.58 9.62 5.47
N THR A 261 -31.56 9.49 4.55
CA THR A 261 -32.66 10.46 4.32
C THR A 261 -33.97 10.05 4.98
#